data_AF-A0A7G6E6F2-F1
#
_entry.id   AF-A0A7G6E6F2-F1
#
_cell.length_a   1.000
_cell.length_b   1.000
_cell.length_c   1.000
_cell.angle_alpha   90.00
_cell.angle_beta   90.00
_cell.angle_gamma   90.00
#
_symmetry.space_group_name_H-M   'P 1'
#
loop_
_entity.id
_entity.type
_entity.pdbx_description
1 polymer ?
#
loop_
_entity_poly.entity_id
_entity_poly.type
_entity_poly.pdbx_seq_one_letter_code
_entity_poly.pdbx_strand_id
1 'polypeptide(L)'
;MFGVKLTCPQCKEPITTNTSRCPSCRNTIPKKHVEHYKKAETKFWITFLGGFIIFLIIPFLLYDLLGTKWTGILIASGIPISFLAGYLVMFMDIYGKKRKRYKDN
;
A
#
# COMPACT_ATOMS: atom_id res chain seq x y z
N MET A 1 0.99 1.07 -14.18
CA MET A 1 1.26 1.83 -12.93
C MET A 1 0.06 1.68 -11.99
N PHE A 2 0.17 0.86 -10.95
CA PHE A 2 -0.87 0.70 -9.92
C PHE A 2 -0.80 1.86 -8.91
N GLY A 3 -0.98 3.09 -9.40
CA GLY A 3 -1.03 4.28 -8.57
C GLY A 3 -2.43 4.45 -7.98
N VAL A 4 -2.53 4.52 -6.65
CA VAL A 4 -3.80 4.80 -5.98
C VAL A 4 -4.29 6.18 -6.41
N LYS A 5 -5.42 6.20 -7.11
CA LYS A 5 -6.06 7.45 -7.54
C LYS A 5 -6.50 8.20 -6.28
N LEU A 6 -5.75 9.24 -5.88
CA LEU A 6 -6.28 10.17 -4.89
C LEU A 6 -7.59 10.73 -5.42
N THR A 7 -8.52 10.97 -4.52
CA THR A 7 -9.82 11.54 -4.86
C THR A 7 -10.00 12.86 -4.12
N CYS A 8 -10.55 13.85 -4.80
CA CYS A 8 -10.80 15.14 -4.19
C CYS A 8 -11.86 15.00 -3.08
N PRO A 9 -11.63 15.50 -1.86
CA PRO A 9 -12.59 15.36 -0.75
C PRO A 9 -13.90 16.12 -0.98
N GLN A 10 -13.92 17.09 -1.90
CA GLN A 10 -15.07 17.96 -2.19
C GLN A 10 -15.92 17.38 -3.33
N CYS A 11 -15.32 17.14 -4.50
CA CYS A 11 -16.05 16.68 -5.69
C CYS A 11 -15.92 15.17 -5.99
N LYS A 12 -15.17 14.41 -5.18
CA LYS A 12 -14.92 12.96 -5.38
C LYS A 12 -14.31 12.59 -6.74
N GLU A 13 -13.73 13.55 -7.45
CA GLU A 13 -13.03 13.29 -8.70
C GLU A 13 -11.56 12.87 -8.49
N PRO A 14 -11.00 12.05 -9.40
CA PRO A 14 -9.62 11.61 -9.30
C PRO A 14 -8.65 12.79 -9.50
N ILE A 15 -7.68 12.91 -8.60
CA ILE A 15 -6.63 13.92 -8.55
C ILE A 15 -5.27 13.25 -8.52
N THR A 16 -4.23 13.90 -9.04
CA THR A 16 -2.86 13.40 -8.96
C THR A 16 -2.21 13.84 -7.64
N THR A 17 -1.27 13.05 -7.13
CA THR A 17 -0.52 13.33 -5.87
C THR A 17 0.24 14.66 -5.89
N ASN A 18 0.51 15.21 -7.07
CA ASN A 18 1.26 16.46 -7.27
C ASN A 18 0.37 17.69 -7.45
N THR A 19 -0.96 17.57 -7.51
CA THR A 19 -1.83 18.74 -7.66
C THR A 19 -2.20 19.35 -6.31
N SER A 20 -1.91 20.64 -6.10
CA SER A 20 -2.31 21.40 -4.91
C SER A 20 -3.77 21.89 -4.97
N ARG A 21 -4.36 21.92 -6.17
CA ARG A 21 -5.77 22.25 -6.43
C ARG A 21 -6.42 21.16 -7.27
N CYS A 22 -7.70 20.88 -7.01
CA CYS A 22 -8.45 19.95 -7.84
C CYS A 22 -8.68 20.55 -9.25
N PRO A 23 -8.44 19.82 -10.34
CA PRO A 23 -8.65 20.34 -11.70
C PRO A 23 -10.13 20.61 -12.02
N SER A 24 -11.06 19.89 -11.37
CA SER A 24 -12.50 20.06 -11.59
C SER A 24 -13.14 21.09 -10.67
N CYS A 25 -13.00 20.96 -9.36
CA CYS A 25 -13.64 21.92 -8.44
C CYS A 25 -12.77 23.14 -8.08
N ARG A 26 -11.52 23.22 -8.57
CA ARG A 26 -10.50 24.25 -8.25
C ARG A 26 -10.19 24.48 -6.77
N ASN A 27 -10.85 23.78 -5.86
CA ASN A 27 -10.62 23.88 -4.43
C ASN A 27 -9.22 23.38 -4.06
N THR A 28 -8.61 24.08 -3.11
CA THR A 28 -7.31 23.72 -2.53
C THR A 28 -7.44 22.39 -1.79
N ILE A 29 -6.60 21.42 -2.15
CA ILE A 29 -6.57 20.12 -1.50
C ILE A 29 -5.77 20.28 -0.20
N PRO A 30 -6.32 19.89 0.97
CA PRO A 30 -5.60 20.03 2.23
C PRO A 30 -4.33 19.17 2.19
N LYS A 31 -3.17 19.77 2.51
CA LYS A 31 -1.86 19.10 2.53
C LYS A 31 -1.86 17.82 3.37
N LYS A 32 -2.57 17.83 4.51
CA LYS A 32 -2.77 16.67 5.39
C LYS A 32 -3.42 15.47 4.69
N HIS A 33 -4.21 15.70 3.63
CA HIS A 33 -4.80 14.64 2.83
C HIS A 33 -3.75 14.02 1.92
N VAL A 34 -2.97 14.83 1.19
CA VAL A 34 -1.89 14.36 0.30
C VAL A 34 -0.80 13.62 1.08
N GLU A 35 -0.34 14.18 2.21
CA GLU A 35 0.65 13.53 3.08
C GLU A 35 0.17 12.19 3.61
N HIS A 36 -1.14 12.02 3.82
CA HIS A 36 -1.68 10.76 4.27
C HIS A 36 -1.55 9.66 3.22
N TYR A 37 -1.91 9.97 1.97
CA TYR A 37 -1.75 9.01 0.88
C TYR A 37 -0.28 8.68 0.63
N LYS A 38 0.61 9.68 0.69
CA LYS A 38 2.06 9.43 0.65
C LYS A 38 2.51 8.51 1.77
N LYS A 39 2.05 8.73 3.01
CA LYS A 39 2.38 7.87 4.15
C LYS A 39 1.85 6.44 3.98
N ALA A 40 0.64 6.28 3.43
CA ALA A 40 0.08 4.96 3.13
C ALA A 40 0.88 4.24 2.03
N GLU A 41 1.29 4.96 0.98
CA GLU A 41 2.16 4.43 -0.07
C GLU A 41 3.54 4.04 0.45
N THR A 42 4.14 4.86 1.32
CA THR A 42 5.42 4.53 1.97
C THR A 42 5.28 3.28 2.84
N LYS A 43 4.21 3.17 3.65
CA LYS A 43 3.95 1.96 4.44
C LYS A 43 3.76 0.73 3.55
N PHE A 44 3.02 0.86 2.45
CA PHE A 44 2.85 -0.21 1.46
C PHE A 44 4.21 -0.68 0.96
N TRP A 45 5.08 0.23 0.54
CA TRP A 45 6.42 -0.09 0.05
C TRP A 45 7.29 -0.75 1.13
N ILE A 46 7.28 -0.24 2.37
CA ILE A 46 8.02 -0.84 3.48
C ILE A 46 7.52 -2.26 3.78
N THR A 47 6.21 -2.48 3.83
CA THR A 47 5.62 -3.81 4.05
C THR A 47 5.92 -4.75 2.89
N PHE A 48 5.83 -4.26 1.65
CA PHE A 48 6.12 -5.05 0.46
C PHE A 48 7.59 -5.47 0.41
N LEU A 49 8.53 -4.54 0.57
CA LEU A 49 9.96 -4.83 0.63
C LEU A 49 10.31 -5.72 1.82
N GLY A 50 9.80 -5.40 3.02
CA GLY A 50 10.06 -6.18 4.22
C GLY A 50 9.55 -7.62 4.09
N GLY A 51 8.31 -7.80 3.62
CA GLY A 51 7.73 -9.11 3.36
C GLY A 51 8.51 -9.88 2.30
N PHE A 52 8.88 -9.22 1.20
CA PHE A 52 9.64 -9.83 0.12
C PHE A 52 11.05 -10.29 0.57
N ILE A 53 11.75 -9.46 1.36
CA ILE A 53 13.05 -9.81 1.94
C ILE A 53 12.94 -11.02 2.86
N ILE A 54 11.91 -11.07 3.71
CA ILE A 54 11.67 -12.22 4.59
C ILE A 54 11.43 -13.49 3.74
N PHE A 55 10.65 -13.38 2.65
CA PHE A 55 10.42 -14.47 1.70
C PHE A 55 11.67 -14.90 0.92
N LEU A 56 12.74 -14.11 0.88
CA LEU A 56 14.03 -14.52 0.31
C LEU A 56 14.95 -15.16 1.34
N ILE A 57 14.90 -14.69 2.60
CA ILE A 57 15.75 -15.20 3.69
C ILE A 57 15.26 -16.57 4.19
N ILE A 58 13.95 -16.75 4.36
CA ILE A 58 13.35 -17.99 4.88
C ILE A 58 13.70 -19.22 4.02
N PRO A 59 13.55 -19.20 2.68
CA PRO A 59 13.90 -20.34 1.84
C PRO A 59 15.40 -20.64 1.85
N PHE A 60 16.25 -19.64 2.10
CA PHE A 60 17.69 -19.83 2.21
C PHE A 60 18.06 -20.57 3.51
N LEU A 61 17.43 -20.22 4.63
CA LEU A 61 17.58 -20.91 5.92
C LEU A 61 17.05 -22.35 5.88
N LEU A 62 15.98 -22.58 5.13
CA LEU A 62 15.32 -23.88 5.00
C LEU A 62 15.77 -24.69 3.79
N TYR A 63 16.79 -24.20 3.06
CA TYR A 63 17.25 -24.82 1.81
C TYR A 63 17.69 -26.27 2.02
N ASP A 64 18.42 -26.53 3.11
CA ASP A 64 18.91 -27.85 3.50
C ASP A 64 17.78 -28.84 3.81
N LEU A 65 16.63 -28.36 4.30
CA LEU A 65 15.51 -29.20 4.73
C LEU A 65 14.45 -29.41 3.65
N LEU A 66 14.17 -28.39 2.83
CA LEU A 66 13.10 -28.40 1.84
C LEU A 66 13.56 -28.83 0.44
N GLY A 67 14.87 -28.75 0.16
CA GLY A 67 15.43 -29.05 -1.15
C GLY A 67 15.01 -28.06 -2.24
N THR A 68 15.73 -28.10 -3.37
CA THR A 68 15.69 -27.05 -4.42
C THR A 68 14.31 -26.84 -5.04
N LYS A 69 13.48 -27.89 -5.13
CA LYS A 69 12.14 -27.83 -5.75
C LYS A 69 11.16 -27.00 -4.93
N TRP A 70 11.15 -27.15 -3.61
CA TRP A 70 10.22 -26.44 -2.73
C TRP A 70 10.66 -25.00 -2.45
N THR A 71 11.97 -24.76 -2.38
CA THR A 71 12.55 -23.41 -2.26
C THR A 71 12.10 -22.52 -3.43
N GLY A 72 12.11 -23.03 -4.66
CA GLY A 72 11.63 -22.29 -5.83
C GLY A 72 10.15 -21.92 -5.76
N ILE A 73 9.30 -22.83 -5.27
CA ILE A 73 7.85 -22.59 -5.10
C ILE A 73 7.62 -21.51 -4.03
N LEU A 74 8.34 -21.57 -2.91
CA LEU A 74 8.26 -20.57 -1.84
C LEU A 74 8.63 -19.18 -2.33
N ILE A 75 9.74 -19.04 -3.06
CA ILE A 75 10.17 -17.75 -3.63
C ILE A 75 9.13 -17.23 -4.64
N ALA A 76 8.62 -18.09 -5.52
CA ALA A 76 7.59 -17.72 -6.49
C ALA A 76 6.28 -17.25 -5.81
N SER A 77 5.90 -17.87 -4.69
CA SER A 77 4.73 -17.48 -3.89
C SER A 77 4.94 -16.20 -3.08
N GLY A 78 6.18 -15.82 -2.79
CA GLY A 78 6.49 -14.62 -2.02
C GLY A 78 6.02 -13.33 -2.70
N ILE A 79 6.00 -13.28 -4.04
CA ILE A 79 5.55 -12.12 -4.81
C ILE A 79 4.04 -11.86 -4.63
N PRO A 80 3.12 -12.81 -4.92
CA PRO A 80 1.70 -12.60 -4.72
C PRO A 80 1.34 -12.38 -3.24
N ILE A 81 2.02 -13.06 -2.30
CA ILE A 81 1.77 -12.89 -0.87
C ILE A 81 2.18 -11.50 -0.39
N SER A 82 3.37 -11.01 -0.80
CA SER A 82 3.84 -9.67 -0.43
C SER A 82 2.96 -8.58 -1.05
N PHE A 83 2.49 -8.79 -2.28
CA PHE A 83 1.55 -7.89 -2.94
C PHE A 83 0.21 -7.83 -2.19
N LEU A 84 -0.33 -8.99 -1.80
CA LEU A 84 -1.58 -9.08 -1.04
C LEU A 84 -1.45 -8.42 0.36
N ALA A 85 -0.33 -8.64 1.05
CA ALA A 85 -0.05 -8.03 2.35
C ALA A 85 0.05 -6.51 2.26
N GLY A 86 0.77 -5.98 1.25
CA GLY A 86 0.81 -4.55 0.98
C GLY A 86 -0.59 -4.00 0.70
N TYR A 87 -1.37 -4.67 -0.16
CA TYR A 87 -2.72 -4.26 -0.52
C TYR A 87 -3.63 -4.20 0.72
N LEU A 88 -3.56 -5.19 1.61
CA LEU A 88 -4.30 -5.21 2.87
C LEU A 88 -3.91 -4.05 3.80
N VAL A 89 -2.62 -3.77 3.97
CA VAL A 89 -2.16 -2.64 4.79
C VAL A 89 -2.70 -1.32 4.25
N MET A 90 -2.62 -1.12 2.94
CA MET A 90 -3.15 0.07 2.28
C MET A 90 -4.66 0.18 2.44
N PHE A 91 -5.38 -0.92 2.23
CA PHE A 91 -6.84 -0.99 2.39
C PHE A 91 -7.25 -0.66 3.83
N MET A 92 -6.58 -1.24 4.83
CA MET A 92 -6.83 -0.97 6.25
C MET A 92 -6.50 0.46 6.65
N ASP A 93 -5.44 1.09 6.11
CA ASP A 93 -5.10 2.48 6.41
C ASP A 93 -6.15 3.46 5.84
N ILE A 94 -6.66 3.16 4.63
CA ILE A 94 -7.74 3.94 3.99
C ILE A 94 -9.09 3.73 4.72
N TYR A 95 -9.48 2.49 5.03
CA TYR A 95 -10.78 2.19 5.68
C TYR A 95 -10.78 2.46 7.19
N GLY A 96 -9.67 2.19 7.89
CA GLY A 96 -9.54 2.41 9.33
C GLY A 96 -9.75 3.88 9.71
N LYS A 97 -9.46 4.81 8.80
CA LYS A 97 -9.67 6.24 9.03
C LYS A 97 -11.11 6.70 8.80
N LYS A 98 -11.89 6.03 7.94
CA LYS A 98 -13.36 6.26 7.87
C LYS A 98 -14.02 5.96 9.22
N ARG A 99 -13.54 4.95 9.95
CA ARG A 99 -14.03 4.59 11.29
C ARG A 99 -13.72 5.68 12.34
N LYS A 100 -12.53 6.27 12.33
CA LYS A 100 -12.19 7.38 13.26
C LYS A 100 -13.02 8.64 13.00
N ARG A 101 -13.23 9.02 11.74
CA ARG A 101 -14.07 10.18 11.40
C ARG A 101 -15.57 10.00 11.68
N TYR A 102 -16.05 8.78 11.89
CA TYR A 102 -17.42 8.52 12.34
C TYR A 102 -17.58 8.59 13.87
N LYS A 103 -16.48 8.47 14.63
CA LYS A 103 -16.49 8.48 16.10
C LYS A 103 -16.27 9.87 16.70
N ASP A 104 -15.82 10.83 15.88
CA ASP A 104 -15.59 12.25 16.22
C ASP A 104 -16.73 13.17 15.73
N ASN A 105 -17.82 12.61 15.19
CA ASN A 105 -19.08 13.31 14.85
C ASN A 105 -20.20 12.75 15.72
#